data_AF-A0A2G4HJS5-F1
#
_entry.id   AF-A0A2G4HJS5-F1
#
_cell.length_a   1.000
_cell.length_b   1.000
_cell.length_c   1.000
_cell.angle_alpha   90.00
_cell.angle_beta   90.00
_cell.angle_gamma   90.00
#
_symmetry.space_group_name_H-M   'P 1'
#
loop_
_entity.id
_entity.type
_entity.pdbx_description
1 polymer ?
#
loop_
_entity_poly.entity_id
_entity_poly.type
_entity_poly.pdbx_seq_one_letter_code
_entity_poly.pdbx_strand_id
1 'polypeptide(L)'
;MKLSLTLAFIAAVFAAGGVHAADKKIVLIAGKPSHGPGAHEHRAGCLLFQKCLAGFAGANVVVYDGGWPTKQVDGKAVDDDAALDDAAAIVFYSDGGEKHPALVGDRLAVLGRQVKRGAGIGAIHYAVEPTKEKGQAEWIDWIGGAFEIHWSVNPHWDGDFKTLPVHATTRGVKPFTTRDEWYFNMRFRPGMKNVTPILEAVPLADTMSRPDGKHSGNPAVREQVAKKVPQTVMWTSENEAGGRGFGFTGGHFHASWQKEDQRKLVLNAIVWLAHLEVPASGVVSSVSDAAIAANLDPKSAPKKKS
;
A
#
# COMPACT_ATOMS: atom_id res chain seq x y z
N MET A 1 43.55 -62.43 -5.50
CA MET A 1 42.52 -61.55 -4.91
C MET A 1 42.73 -60.14 -5.43
N LYS A 2 41.85 -59.66 -6.32
CA LYS A 2 41.53 -58.24 -6.57
C LYS A 2 40.51 -58.21 -7.72
N LEU A 3 39.23 -58.19 -7.36
CA LEU A 3 38.10 -58.00 -8.26
C LEU A 3 37.94 -56.48 -8.43
N SER A 4 38.11 -55.96 -9.63
CA SER A 4 37.83 -54.55 -9.94
C SER A 4 36.37 -54.44 -10.39
N LEU A 5 35.54 -53.81 -9.57
CA LEU A 5 34.13 -53.54 -9.86
C LEU A 5 34.03 -52.19 -10.58
N THR A 6 33.68 -52.20 -11.87
CA THR A 6 33.42 -50.97 -12.64
C THR A 6 31.98 -50.53 -12.39
N LEU A 7 31.79 -49.45 -11.63
CA LEU A 7 30.47 -48.87 -11.36
C LEU A 7 30.10 -47.91 -12.51
N ALA A 8 29.13 -48.28 -13.34
CA ALA A 8 28.58 -47.40 -14.36
C ALA A 8 27.59 -46.41 -13.72
N PHE A 9 27.95 -45.13 -13.70
CA PHE A 9 27.05 -44.05 -13.29
C PHE A 9 26.14 -43.67 -14.47
N ILE A 10 24.87 -44.05 -14.41
CA ILE A 10 23.84 -43.56 -15.33
C ILE A 10 23.37 -42.21 -14.77
N ALA A 11 23.77 -41.11 -15.41
CA ALA A 11 23.23 -39.78 -15.12
C ALA A 11 21.84 -39.66 -15.73
N ALA A 12 20.80 -39.72 -14.90
CA ALA A 12 19.44 -39.39 -15.29
C ALA A 12 19.30 -37.87 -15.42
N VAL A 13 19.23 -37.38 -16.66
CA VAL A 13 18.86 -35.99 -16.95
C VAL A 13 17.35 -35.86 -16.73
N PHE A 14 16.95 -35.40 -15.55
CA PHE A 14 15.58 -34.92 -15.34
C PHE A 14 15.42 -33.58 -16.05
N ALA A 15 14.78 -33.59 -17.21
CA ALA A 15 14.23 -32.38 -17.79
C ALA A 15 13.10 -31.89 -16.88
N ALA A 16 13.42 -30.92 -16.01
CA ALA A 16 12.41 -30.18 -15.27
C ALA A 16 11.58 -29.36 -16.29
N GLY A 17 10.46 -29.92 -16.73
CA GLY A 17 9.40 -29.15 -17.37
C GLY A 17 8.91 -28.13 -16.34
N GLY A 18 9.40 -26.89 -16.46
CA GLY A 18 8.95 -25.79 -15.63
C GLY A 18 7.47 -25.56 -15.86
N VAL A 19 6.62 -26.02 -14.95
CA VAL A 19 5.26 -25.52 -14.84
C VAL A 19 5.42 -24.05 -14.46
N HIS A 20 5.23 -23.14 -15.42
CA HIS A 20 5.10 -21.73 -15.10
C HIS A 20 3.92 -21.61 -14.14
N ALA A 21 4.21 -21.24 -12.89
CA ALA A 21 3.16 -20.93 -11.93
C ALA A 21 2.27 -19.84 -12.53
N ALA A 22 0.95 -19.99 -12.40
CA ALA A 22 0.01 -18.98 -12.87
C ALA A 22 0.34 -17.60 -12.27
N ASP A 23 0.20 -16.55 -13.07
CA ASP A 23 0.46 -15.18 -12.64
C ASP A 23 -0.36 -14.84 -11.38
N LYS A 24 0.30 -14.20 -10.42
CA LYS A 24 -0.31 -13.73 -9.17
C LYS A 24 -1.19 -12.52 -9.47
N LYS A 25 -2.48 -12.66 -9.20
CA LYS A 25 -3.44 -11.56 -9.34
C LYS A 25 -3.24 -10.52 -8.23
N ILE A 26 -2.98 -9.29 -8.62
CA ILE A 26 -2.86 -8.13 -7.73
C ILE A 26 -4.06 -7.23 -8.01
N VAL A 27 -4.89 -7.04 -6.99
CA VAL A 27 -6.10 -6.22 -7.08
C VAL A 27 -5.81 -4.84 -6.50
N LEU A 28 -5.97 -3.80 -7.30
CA LEU A 28 -5.90 -2.41 -6.88
C LEU A 28 -7.32 -1.85 -6.80
N ILE A 29 -7.76 -1.47 -5.61
CA ILE A 29 -9.08 -0.88 -5.36
C ILE A 29 -8.91 0.63 -5.26
N ALA A 30 -9.35 1.33 -6.30
CA ALA A 30 -9.37 2.78 -6.36
C ALA A 30 -10.70 3.32 -5.80
N GLY A 31 -10.61 4.18 -4.79
CA GLY A 31 -11.79 4.87 -4.22
C GLY A 31 -12.50 5.78 -5.22
N LYS A 32 -13.69 6.25 -4.82
CA LYS A 32 -14.43 7.29 -5.57
C LYS A 32 -13.64 8.61 -5.59
N PRO A 33 -13.90 9.49 -6.59
CA PRO A 33 -13.31 10.82 -6.61
C PRO A 33 -13.61 11.60 -5.31
N SER A 34 -12.58 12.24 -4.76
CA SER A 34 -12.67 13.13 -3.61
C SER A 34 -11.66 14.28 -3.74
N HIS A 35 -11.74 15.28 -2.85
CA HIS A 35 -10.85 16.45 -2.85
C HIS A 35 -10.83 17.25 -4.17
N GLY A 36 -9.95 18.26 -4.24
CA GLY A 36 -9.75 19.08 -5.44
C GLY A 36 -8.85 18.41 -6.47
N PRO A 37 -8.74 18.97 -7.69
CA PRO A 37 -7.92 18.41 -8.77
C PRO A 37 -6.48 18.17 -8.35
N GLY A 38 -5.95 16.99 -8.69
CA GLY A 38 -4.57 16.59 -8.39
C GLY A 38 -4.36 16.05 -6.96
N ALA A 39 -5.37 16.13 -6.11
CA ALA A 39 -5.40 15.49 -4.79
C ALA A 39 -6.33 14.27 -4.81
N HIS A 40 -5.95 13.19 -4.12
CA HIS A 40 -6.76 11.96 -4.02
C HIS A 40 -7.19 11.43 -5.40
N GLU A 41 -6.26 11.42 -6.36
CA GLU A 41 -6.47 10.86 -7.70
C GLU A 41 -6.27 9.34 -7.68
N HIS A 42 -7.10 8.67 -6.88
CA HIS A 42 -7.01 7.24 -6.60
C HIS A 42 -6.99 6.38 -7.86
N ARG A 43 -7.95 6.62 -8.76
CA ARG A 43 -8.10 5.90 -10.03
C ARG A 43 -6.90 6.11 -10.93
N ALA A 44 -6.47 7.36 -11.13
CA ALA A 44 -5.30 7.68 -11.94
C ALA A 44 -4.04 7.01 -11.38
N GLY A 45 -3.84 7.03 -10.05
CA GLY A 45 -2.71 6.38 -9.39
C GLY A 45 -2.70 4.86 -9.57
N CYS A 46 -3.84 4.19 -9.36
CA CYS A 46 -3.93 2.75 -9.57
C CYS A 46 -3.68 2.35 -11.03
N LEU A 47 -4.22 3.09 -12.00
CA LEU A 47 -3.95 2.85 -13.42
C LEU A 47 -2.48 3.10 -13.79
N LEU A 48 -1.85 4.10 -13.16
CA LEU A 48 -0.43 4.36 -13.32
C LEU A 48 0.42 3.20 -12.77
N PHE A 49 0.08 2.65 -11.60
CA PHE A 49 0.76 1.49 -11.03
C PHE A 49 0.57 0.25 -11.90
N GLN A 50 -0.65 0.00 -12.38
CA GLN A 50 -0.93 -1.07 -13.34
C GLN A 50 -0.05 -0.93 -14.59
N LYS A 51 0.05 0.27 -15.16
CA LYS A 51 0.94 0.54 -16.30
C LYS A 51 2.41 0.30 -15.98
N CYS A 52 2.87 0.68 -14.79
CA CYS A 52 4.26 0.47 -14.37
C CYS A 52 4.61 -1.01 -14.15
N LEU A 53 3.61 -1.84 -13.80
CA LEU A 53 3.77 -3.28 -13.59
C LEU A 53 3.36 -4.11 -14.81
N ALA A 54 2.99 -3.47 -15.92
CA ALA A 54 2.63 -4.16 -17.15
C ALA A 54 3.83 -4.96 -17.67
N GLY A 55 3.65 -6.28 -17.83
CA GLY A 55 4.72 -7.19 -18.24
C GLY A 55 5.70 -7.59 -17.13
N PHE A 56 5.44 -7.21 -15.86
CA PHE A 56 6.20 -7.74 -14.74
C PHE A 56 5.93 -9.25 -14.61
N ALA A 57 6.98 -10.07 -14.75
CA ALA A 57 6.85 -11.53 -14.79
C ALA A 57 6.16 -12.07 -13.53
N GLY A 58 5.12 -12.89 -13.72
CA GLY A 58 4.37 -13.48 -12.63
C GLY A 58 3.30 -12.56 -12.01
N ALA A 59 3.08 -11.35 -12.52
CA ALA A 59 2.08 -10.41 -12.01
C ALA A 59 0.93 -10.18 -13.01
N ASN A 60 -0.31 -10.31 -12.54
CA ASN A 60 -1.52 -9.88 -13.23
C ASN A 60 -2.19 -8.77 -12.41
N VAL A 61 -2.05 -7.51 -12.84
CA VAL A 61 -2.57 -6.36 -12.09
C VAL A 61 -3.93 -5.93 -12.62
N VAL A 62 -4.94 -5.97 -11.76
CA VAL A 62 -6.33 -5.59 -12.07
C VAL A 62 -6.73 -4.39 -11.23
N VAL A 63 -7.36 -3.39 -11.86
CA VAL A 63 -7.87 -2.19 -11.18
C VAL A 63 -9.39 -2.25 -11.13
N TYR A 64 -9.96 -2.04 -9.95
CA TYR A 64 -11.39 -1.74 -9.77
C TYR A 64 -11.53 -0.28 -9.36
N ASP A 65 -12.38 0.46 -10.07
CA ASP A 65 -12.62 1.88 -9.82
C ASP A 65 -13.96 2.15 -9.13
N GLY A 66 -14.06 3.33 -8.50
CA GLY A 66 -15.28 3.73 -7.80
C GLY A 66 -15.52 3.04 -6.44
N GLY A 67 -14.52 2.30 -5.94
CA GLY A 67 -14.57 1.57 -4.67
C GLY A 67 -14.55 0.06 -4.87
N TRP A 68 -15.31 -0.65 -4.03
CA TRP A 68 -15.36 -2.12 -4.03
C TRP A 68 -15.77 -2.69 -5.40
N PRO A 69 -15.24 -3.85 -5.82
CA PRO A 69 -15.68 -4.53 -7.04
C PRO A 69 -17.20 -4.69 -7.09
N THR A 70 -17.80 -4.39 -8.24
CA THR A 70 -19.25 -4.55 -8.45
C THR A 70 -19.56 -5.26 -9.76
N LYS A 71 -20.74 -5.87 -9.79
CA LYS A 71 -21.35 -6.44 -11.00
C LYS A 71 -22.81 -6.03 -11.09
N GLN A 72 -23.38 -6.15 -12.29
CA GLN A 72 -24.81 -5.91 -12.51
C GLN A 72 -25.58 -7.21 -12.28
N VAL A 73 -26.57 -7.17 -11.38
CA VAL A 73 -27.56 -8.24 -11.21
C VAL A 73 -28.93 -7.57 -11.26
N ASP A 74 -29.78 -8.00 -12.19
CA ASP A 74 -31.13 -7.46 -12.40
C ASP A 74 -31.17 -5.92 -12.52
N GLY A 75 -30.20 -5.35 -13.24
CA GLY A 75 -30.08 -3.91 -13.47
C GLY A 75 -29.61 -3.09 -12.27
N LYS A 76 -29.12 -3.74 -11.21
CA LYS A 76 -28.57 -3.08 -10.01
C LYS A 76 -27.10 -3.44 -9.85
N ALA A 77 -26.30 -2.44 -9.48
CA ALA A 77 -24.94 -2.66 -9.02
C ALA A 77 -24.97 -3.34 -7.65
N VAL A 78 -24.35 -4.51 -7.57
CA VAL A 78 -24.14 -5.28 -6.33
C VAL A 78 -22.66 -5.60 -6.18
N ASP A 79 -22.23 -5.92 -4.96
CA ASP A 79 -20.85 -6.31 -4.70
C ASP A 79 -20.48 -7.58 -5.49
N ASP A 80 -19.27 -7.59 -6.05
CA ASP A 80 -18.69 -8.74 -6.74
C ASP A 80 -17.51 -9.31 -5.94
N ASP A 81 -17.79 -9.88 -4.78
CA ASP A 81 -16.77 -10.44 -3.89
C ASP A 81 -15.89 -11.52 -4.55
N ALA A 82 -16.46 -12.25 -5.52
CA ALA A 82 -15.75 -13.27 -6.28
C ALA A 82 -14.56 -12.70 -7.07
N ALA A 83 -14.55 -11.40 -7.36
CA ALA A 83 -13.42 -10.69 -7.93
C ALA A 83 -12.14 -10.79 -7.07
N LEU A 84 -12.26 -11.14 -5.79
CA LEU A 84 -11.15 -11.17 -4.83
C LEU A 84 -10.71 -12.60 -4.45
N ASP A 85 -11.42 -13.63 -4.90
CA ASP A 85 -11.24 -15.02 -4.43
C ASP A 85 -9.86 -15.61 -4.74
N ASP A 86 -9.24 -15.18 -5.83
CA ASP A 86 -7.92 -15.61 -6.30
C ASP A 86 -6.83 -14.54 -6.14
N ALA A 87 -7.12 -13.41 -5.48
CA ALA A 87 -6.17 -12.32 -5.31
C ALA A 87 -4.96 -12.75 -4.46
N ALA A 88 -3.74 -12.59 -4.97
CA ALA A 88 -2.53 -12.73 -4.17
C ALA A 88 -2.27 -11.50 -3.30
N ALA A 89 -2.72 -10.33 -3.75
CA ALA A 89 -2.64 -9.08 -3.02
C ALA A 89 -3.86 -8.20 -3.32
N ILE A 90 -4.31 -7.44 -2.31
CA ILE A 90 -5.38 -6.46 -2.42
C ILE A 90 -4.86 -5.14 -1.83
N VAL A 91 -4.84 -4.08 -2.63
CA VAL A 91 -4.34 -2.77 -2.24
C VAL A 91 -5.43 -1.73 -2.35
N PHE A 92 -5.70 -1.04 -1.26
CA PHE A 92 -6.63 0.09 -1.21
C PHE A 92 -5.87 1.41 -1.42
N TYR A 93 -6.30 2.18 -2.42
CA TYR A 93 -5.97 3.58 -2.54
C TYR A 93 -7.28 4.34 -2.66
N SER A 94 -7.75 4.89 -1.55
CA SER A 94 -9.09 5.43 -1.40
C SER A 94 -9.15 6.44 -0.26
N ASP A 95 -10.32 7.08 -0.10
CA ASP A 95 -10.66 7.74 1.15
C ASP A 95 -10.73 6.72 2.31
N GLY A 96 -10.59 7.23 3.53
CA GLY A 96 -10.70 6.49 4.79
C GLY A 96 -11.98 6.82 5.58
N GLY A 97 -11.92 6.57 6.89
CA GLY A 97 -13.04 6.73 7.82
C GLY A 97 -14.28 5.98 7.36
N GLU A 98 -15.46 6.59 7.53
CA GLU A 98 -16.73 6.01 7.10
C GLU A 98 -16.84 5.79 5.58
N LYS A 99 -16.00 6.46 4.78
CA LYS A 99 -15.95 6.32 3.32
C LYS A 99 -15.03 5.20 2.85
N HIS A 100 -14.35 4.52 3.78
CA HIS A 100 -13.41 3.47 3.46
C HIS A 100 -14.15 2.28 2.78
N PRO A 101 -13.77 1.86 1.55
CA PRO A 101 -14.52 0.87 0.78
C PRO A 101 -14.74 -0.46 1.49
N ALA A 102 -13.79 -0.89 2.32
CA ALA A 102 -13.87 -2.14 3.07
C ALA A 102 -14.89 -2.15 4.22
N LEU A 103 -15.40 -0.99 4.66
CA LEU A 103 -16.24 -0.90 5.86
C LEU A 103 -17.75 -0.99 5.57
N VAL A 104 -18.14 -1.17 4.31
CA VAL A 104 -19.55 -1.33 3.93
C VAL A 104 -19.97 -2.80 4.05
N GLY A 105 -21.15 -3.05 4.64
CA GLY A 105 -21.70 -4.40 4.78
C GLY A 105 -20.71 -5.39 5.41
N ASP A 106 -20.60 -6.57 4.80
CA ASP A 106 -19.77 -7.68 5.24
C ASP A 106 -18.40 -7.76 4.55
N ARG A 107 -17.97 -6.68 3.87
CA ARG A 107 -16.73 -6.66 3.08
C ARG A 107 -15.47 -6.97 3.91
N LEU A 108 -15.43 -6.61 5.20
CA LEU A 108 -14.36 -7.04 6.11
C LEU A 108 -14.31 -8.57 6.26
N ALA A 109 -15.45 -9.25 6.35
CA ALA A 109 -15.49 -10.70 6.40
C ALA A 109 -15.00 -11.33 5.07
N VAL A 110 -15.28 -10.68 3.93
CA VAL A 110 -14.74 -11.08 2.63
C VAL A 110 -13.21 -10.99 2.63
N LEU A 111 -12.65 -9.84 3.03
CA LEU A 111 -11.20 -9.65 3.13
C LEU A 111 -10.56 -10.65 4.10
N GLY A 112 -11.18 -10.89 5.26
CA GLY A 112 -10.67 -11.84 6.25
C GLY A 112 -10.52 -13.26 5.68
N ARG A 113 -11.41 -13.70 4.77
CA ARG A 113 -11.25 -14.97 4.06
C ARG A 113 -10.02 -14.98 3.15
N GLN A 114 -9.77 -13.87 2.44
CA GLN A 114 -8.60 -13.75 1.57
C GLN A 114 -7.30 -13.68 2.35
N VAL A 115 -7.26 -12.93 3.46
CA VAL A 115 -6.11 -12.89 4.37
C VAL A 115 -5.82 -14.27 4.95
N LYS A 116 -6.86 -15.01 5.39
CA LYS A 116 -6.71 -16.38 5.88
C LYS A 116 -6.17 -17.34 4.81
N ARG A 117 -6.49 -17.11 3.53
CA ARG A 117 -5.91 -17.85 2.39
C ARG A 117 -4.44 -17.49 2.13
N GLY A 118 -3.98 -16.34 2.62
CA GLY A 118 -2.62 -15.83 2.42
C GLY A 118 -2.51 -14.66 1.44
N ALA A 119 -3.64 -14.02 1.08
CA ALA A 119 -3.60 -12.78 0.31
C ALA A 119 -3.04 -11.63 1.18
N GLY A 120 -2.13 -10.83 0.63
CA GLY A 120 -1.63 -9.66 1.31
C GLY A 120 -2.57 -8.45 1.21
N ILE A 121 -2.59 -7.59 2.23
CA ILE A 121 -3.39 -6.34 2.26
C ILE A 121 -2.48 -5.11 2.29
N GLY A 122 -2.74 -4.14 1.42
CA GLY A 122 -2.03 -2.86 1.38
C GLY A 122 -2.99 -1.69 1.50
N ALA A 123 -2.55 -0.61 2.14
CA ALA A 123 -3.29 0.65 2.22
C ALA A 123 -2.40 1.85 1.91
N ILE A 124 -2.90 2.72 1.03
CA ILE A 124 -2.22 3.93 0.56
C ILE A 124 -3.03 5.16 0.98
N HIS A 125 -2.32 6.14 1.54
CA HIS A 125 -2.82 7.42 1.98
C HIS A 125 -3.99 7.28 2.97
N TYR A 126 -5.15 7.88 2.68
CA TYR A 126 -6.31 7.89 3.56
C TYR A 126 -6.88 6.48 3.82
N ALA A 127 -6.60 5.49 2.96
CA ALA A 127 -6.98 4.11 3.19
C ALA A 127 -6.31 3.47 4.43
N VAL A 128 -5.28 4.09 5.03
CA VAL A 128 -4.71 3.63 6.31
C VAL A 128 -5.58 3.97 7.52
N GLU A 129 -6.66 4.74 7.33
CA GLU A 129 -7.64 5.14 8.35
C GLU A 129 -8.95 4.39 8.18
N PRO A 130 -9.14 3.19 8.77
CA PRO A 130 -10.47 2.67 9.06
C PRO A 130 -11.09 3.44 10.25
N THR A 131 -12.35 3.16 10.60
CA THR A 131 -12.93 3.70 11.83
C THR A 131 -12.49 2.88 13.03
N LYS A 132 -12.51 3.49 14.22
CA LYS A 132 -12.17 2.79 15.47
C LYS A 132 -13.16 1.65 15.75
N GLU A 133 -14.43 1.91 15.46
CA GLU A 133 -15.54 0.98 15.70
C GLU A 133 -15.60 -0.15 14.66
N LYS A 134 -15.02 0.04 13.48
CA LYS A 134 -15.05 -0.93 12.38
C LYS A 134 -13.78 -0.87 11.52
N GLY A 135 -13.05 -1.98 11.45
CA GLY A 135 -11.89 -2.13 10.57
C GLY A 135 -10.55 -1.83 11.22
N GLN A 136 -10.47 -1.06 12.30
CA GLN A 136 -9.18 -0.75 12.92
C GLN A 136 -8.46 -2.00 13.46
N ALA A 137 -9.19 -2.90 14.10
CA ALA A 137 -8.62 -4.15 14.60
C ALA A 137 -8.06 -4.99 13.44
N GLU A 138 -8.81 -5.08 12.33
CA GLU A 138 -8.41 -5.76 11.11
C GLU A 138 -7.21 -5.09 10.44
N TRP A 139 -7.12 -3.77 10.38
CA TRP A 139 -5.95 -3.08 9.81
C TRP A 139 -4.69 -3.31 10.66
N ILE A 140 -4.80 -3.19 11.98
CA ILE A 140 -3.68 -3.48 12.87
C ILE A 140 -3.23 -4.95 12.70
N ASP A 141 -4.18 -5.88 12.58
CA ASP A 141 -3.87 -7.29 12.36
C ASP A 141 -3.31 -7.57 10.96
N TRP A 142 -3.88 -7.02 9.89
CA TRP A 142 -3.53 -7.39 8.51
C TRP A 142 -2.36 -6.58 7.94
N ILE A 143 -2.33 -5.28 8.20
CA ILE A 143 -1.30 -4.38 7.67
C ILE A 143 -0.30 -3.91 8.72
N GLY A 144 -0.50 -4.25 10.00
CA GLY A 144 0.42 -3.96 11.09
C GLY A 144 0.16 -2.64 11.82
N GLY A 145 -0.68 -1.76 11.26
CA GLY A 145 -0.99 -0.47 11.85
C GLY A 145 -2.17 0.25 11.20
N ALA A 146 -2.62 1.31 11.85
CA ALA A 146 -3.76 2.12 11.41
C ALA A 146 -3.61 3.57 11.89
N PHE A 147 -4.18 4.50 11.14
CA PHE A 147 -4.49 5.83 11.66
C PHE A 147 -5.63 5.72 12.68
N GLU A 148 -5.56 6.51 13.75
CA GLU A 148 -6.65 6.63 14.73
C GLU A 148 -6.99 8.11 14.96
N ILE A 149 -8.27 8.46 14.82
CA ILE A 149 -8.73 9.82 15.12
C ILE A 149 -8.46 10.20 16.58
N HIS A 150 -8.11 11.46 16.82
CA HIS A 150 -7.66 11.99 18.12
C HIS A 150 -6.34 11.39 18.64
N TRP A 151 -5.66 10.57 17.83
CA TRP A 151 -4.35 10.02 18.13
C TRP A 151 -3.34 10.43 17.07
N SER A 152 -3.62 10.09 15.81
CA SER A 152 -2.77 10.36 14.66
C SER A 152 -2.96 11.77 14.11
N VAL A 153 -1.99 12.22 13.29
CA VAL A 153 -1.93 13.58 12.74
C VAL A 153 -1.77 13.52 11.22
N ASN A 154 -2.45 14.39 10.47
CA ASN A 154 -2.31 14.53 9.01
C ASN A 154 -1.92 15.96 8.52
N PRO A 155 -0.73 16.45 8.81
CA PRO A 155 -0.28 17.74 8.27
C PRO A 155 0.31 17.58 6.87
N HIS A 156 0.47 18.69 6.17
CA HIS A 156 1.26 18.74 4.93
C HIS A 156 2.69 19.19 5.22
N TRP A 157 3.67 18.34 4.97
CA TRP A 157 5.07 18.60 5.30
C TRP A 157 6.02 17.80 4.40
N ASP A 158 7.32 18.11 4.50
CA ASP A 158 8.35 17.47 3.71
C ASP A 158 8.92 16.28 4.50
N GLY A 159 8.62 15.06 4.04
CA GLY A 159 9.24 13.85 4.56
C GLY A 159 10.66 13.72 4.00
N ASP A 160 11.67 13.82 4.87
CA ASP A 160 13.09 13.73 4.51
C ASP A 160 13.67 12.36 4.86
N PHE A 161 13.64 11.43 3.89
CA PHE A 161 14.00 10.02 4.09
C PHE A 161 15.46 9.77 3.73
N LYS A 162 16.35 10.05 4.68
CA LYS A 162 17.81 9.96 4.49
C LYS A 162 18.34 8.53 4.51
N THR A 163 17.67 7.64 5.23
CA THR A 163 18.08 6.25 5.44
C THR A 163 16.89 5.35 5.18
N LEU A 164 17.15 4.21 4.55
CA LEU A 164 16.16 3.16 4.28
C LEU A 164 16.67 1.86 4.89
N PRO A 165 15.80 1.03 5.50
CA PRO A 165 16.21 -0.25 6.03
C PRO A 165 16.61 -1.21 4.90
N VAL A 166 17.36 -2.26 5.24
CA VAL A 166 17.55 -3.40 4.32
C VAL A 166 16.26 -4.21 4.30
N HIS A 167 15.48 -4.06 3.23
CA HIS A 167 14.22 -4.76 3.04
C HIS A 167 13.95 -4.99 1.56
N ALA A 168 13.13 -5.99 1.21
CA ALA A 168 12.78 -6.25 -0.20
C ALA A 168 12.13 -5.02 -0.85
N THR A 169 11.28 -4.29 -0.11
CA THR A 169 10.59 -3.11 -0.62
C THR A 169 11.51 -1.92 -0.88
N THR A 170 12.69 -1.86 -0.26
CA THR A 170 13.65 -0.74 -0.42
C THR A 170 14.71 -1.00 -1.48
N ARG A 171 14.69 -2.17 -2.15
CA ARG A 171 15.64 -2.50 -3.23
C ARG A 171 15.60 -1.46 -4.35
N GLY A 172 16.78 -0.93 -4.70
CA GLY A 172 16.95 0.08 -5.74
C GLY A 172 16.35 1.46 -5.47
N VAL A 173 15.81 1.68 -4.25
CA VAL A 173 15.29 2.97 -3.80
C VAL A 173 16.44 3.76 -3.19
N LYS A 174 16.63 5.00 -3.66
CA LYS A 174 17.60 5.95 -3.10
C LYS A 174 16.93 6.82 -2.03
N PRO A 175 17.69 7.42 -1.10
CA PRO A 175 17.17 8.46 -0.22
C PRO A 175 16.47 9.57 -1.01
N PHE A 176 15.35 10.07 -0.50
CA PHE A 176 14.55 11.10 -1.16
C PHE A 176 13.83 12.00 -0.16
N THR A 177 13.49 13.20 -0.61
CA THR A 177 12.62 14.12 0.11
C THR A 177 11.36 14.38 -0.71
N THR A 178 10.21 14.45 -0.06
CA THR A 178 8.94 14.67 -0.76
C THR A 178 7.91 15.35 0.11
N ARG A 179 7.31 16.41 -0.43
CA ARG A 179 6.16 17.07 0.15
C ARG A 179 4.90 16.27 -0.10
N ASP A 180 4.19 15.95 0.97
CA ASP A 180 2.91 15.23 0.93
C ASP A 180 2.10 15.54 2.20
N GLU A 181 0.90 14.99 2.31
CA GLU A 181 0.14 14.95 3.56
C GLU A 181 0.53 13.70 4.37
N TRP A 182 1.80 13.64 4.81
CA TRP A 182 2.32 12.47 5.53
C TRP A 182 1.68 12.33 6.91
N TYR A 183 0.94 11.25 7.13
CA TYR A 183 0.34 10.97 8.43
C TYR A 183 1.36 10.34 9.38
N PHE A 184 1.30 10.70 10.66
CA PHE A 184 2.17 10.12 11.70
C PHE A 184 1.47 9.94 13.05
N ASN A 185 2.20 9.37 14.01
CA ASN A 185 1.71 8.85 15.28
C ASN A 185 0.62 7.79 15.04
N MET A 186 0.96 6.74 14.29
CA MET A 186 0.05 5.63 13.98
C MET A 186 -0.18 4.74 15.21
N ARG A 187 -1.27 3.96 15.18
CA ARG A 187 -1.39 2.75 16.00
C ARG A 187 -0.68 1.61 15.29
N PHE A 188 0.08 0.83 16.03
CA PHE A 188 0.71 -0.39 15.55
C PHE A 188 0.29 -1.58 16.40
N ARG A 189 0.56 -2.79 15.90
CA ARG A 189 0.50 -4.00 16.73
C ARG A 189 1.29 -3.79 18.03
N PRO A 190 0.86 -4.38 19.16
CA PRO A 190 1.60 -4.26 20.43
C PRO A 190 3.09 -4.58 20.26
N GLY A 191 3.94 -3.66 20.73
CA GLY A 191 5.40 -3.78 20.61
C GLY A 191 5.93 -3.79 19.16
N MET A 192 5.13 -3.35 18.19
CA MET A 192 5.44 -3.44 16.75
C MET A 192 5.75 -4.87 16.30
N LYS A 193 5.12 -5.88 16.93
CA LYS A 193 5.36 -7.30 16.61
C LYS A 193 5.18 -7.55 15.11
N ASN A 194 6.26 -8.01 14.47
CA ASN A 194 6.35 -8.29 13.03
C ASN A 194 5.96 -7.09 12.14
N VAL A 195 6.23 -5.87 12.60
CA VAL A 195 6.08 -4.63 11.83
C VAL A 195 7.48 -4.05 11.62
N THR A 196 7.83 -3.76 10.36
CA THR A 196 9.10 -3.14 9.99
C THR A 196 8.83 -1.72 9.52
N PRO A 197 9.34 -0.68 10.22
CA PRO A 197 9.36 0.68 9.69
C PRO A 197 10.14 0.75 8.38
N ILE A 198 9.57 1.36 7.33
CA ILE A 198 10.19 1.49 6.01
C ILE A 198 10.60 2.92 5.73
N LEU A 199 9.69 3.86 5.98
CA LEU A 199 9.98 5.29 5.91
C LEU A 199 9.78 5.91 7.28
N GLU A 200 10.82 6.55 7.77
CA GLU A 200 10.80 7.32 9.01
C GLU A 200 11.32 8.73 8.74
N ALA A 201 10.62 9.72 9.27
CA ALA A 201 11.03 11.11 9.18
C ALA A 201 10.70 11.85 10.48
N VAL A 202 11.43 12.92 10.77
CA VAL A 202 11.20 13.75 11.96
C VAL A 202 10.28 14.91 11.56
N PRO A 203 9.01 14.93 11.99
CA PRO A 203 8.13 16.06 11.76
C PRO A 203 8.66 17.32 12.48
N LEU A 204 8.45 18.48 11.86
CA LEU A 204 8.84 19.78 12.41
C LEU A 204 7.72 20.36 13.30
N ALA A 205 8.02 21.35 14.13
CA ALA A 205 7.05 21.91 15.07
C ALA A 205 5.79 22.49 14.40
N ASP A 206 5.90 22.98 13.16
CA ASP A 206 4.78 23.55 12.38
C ASP A 206 3.73 22.51 11.99
N THR A 207 4.07 21.22 11.96
CA THR A 207 3.12 20.12 11.76
C THR A 207 2.06 20.04 12.87
N MET A 208 2.34 20.66 14.01
CA MET A 208 1.45 20.73 15.18
C MET A 208 0.80 22.11 15.36
N SER A 209 0.77 22.96 14.33
CA SER A 209 0.18 24.31 14.40
C SER A 209 -1.33 24.34 14.64
N ARG A 210 -2.06 23.30 14.23
CA ARG A 210 -3.51 23.16 14.48
C ARG A 210 -3.77 22.80 15.95
N PRO A 211 -4.88 23.26 16.58
CA PRO A 211 -5.32 22.78 17.90
C PRO A 211 -5.57 21.26 17.93
N ASP A 212 -5.60 20.65 19.12
CA ASP A 212 -5.93 19.22 19.27
C ASP A 212 -7.29 18.88 18.67
N GLY A 213 -7.40 17.71 18.07
CA GLY A 213 -8.58 17.37 17.27
C GLY A 213 -8.49 16.04 16.55
N LYS A 214 -9.52 15.74 15.76
CA LYS A 214 -9.70 14.43 15.09
C LYS A 214 -8.49 14.00 14.26
N HIS A 215 -7.89 14.92 13.51
CA HIS A 215 -6.73 14.65 12.64
C HIS A 215 -5.52 15.54 12.94
N SER A 216 -5.55 16.26 14.06
CA SER A 216 -4.49 17.17 14.52
C SER A 216 -3.79 16.68 15.79
N GLY A 217 -4.09 15.46 16.23
CA GLY A 217 -3.43 14.81 17.35
C GLY A 217 -3.91 15.28 18.73
N ASN A 218 -3.01 15.11 19.69
CA ASN A 218 -3.21 15.30 21.12
C ASN A 218 -1.89 15.72 21.82
N PRO A 219 -1.89 16.02 23.14
CA PRO A 219 -0.69 16.47 23.82
C PRO A 219 0.50 15.49 23.76
N ALA A 220 0.26 14.18 23.71
CA ALA A 220 1.34 13.18 23.69
C ALA A 220 2.13 13.23 22.37
N VAL A 221 1.44 13.35 21.23
CA VAL A 221 2.14 13.50 19.94
C VAL A 221 2.85 14.85 19.82
N ARG A 222 2.30 15.93 20.40
CA ARG A 222 3.01 17.22 20.46
C ARG A 222 4.34 17.10 21.21
N GLU A 223 4.34 16.39 22.33
CA GLU A 223 5.56 16.15 23.09
C GLU A 223 6.58 15.33 22.28
N GLN A 224 6.14 14.31 21.54
CA GLN A 224 7.02 13.56 20.64
C GLN A 224 7.64 14.45 19.55
N VAL A 225 6.84 15.30 18.90
CA VAL A 225 7.33 16.26 17.89
C VAL A 225 8.33 17.24 18.51
N ALA A 226 8.02 17.79 19.70
CA ALA A 226 8.93 18.70 20.41
C ALA A 226 10.27 18.03 20.75
N LYS A 227 10.26 16.74 21.08
CA LYS A 227 11.45 15.91 21.32
C LYS A 227 12.11 15.39 20.04
N LYS A 228 11.59 15.74 18.85
CA LYS A 228 12.09 15.30 17.54
C LYS A 228 12.13 13.79 17.39
N VAL A 229 11.16 13.09 17.98
CA VAL A 229 11.05 11.63 17.85
C VAL A 229 10.72 11.28 16.40
N PRO A 230 11.54 10.46 15.70
CA PRO A 230 11.24 9.99 14.36
C PRO A 230 9.87 9.31 14.31
N GLN A 231 9.14 9.53 13.23
CA GLN A 231 7.82 8.96 13.02
C GLN A 231 7.81 8.07 11.78
N THR A 232 7.23 6.87 11.93
CA THR A 232 7.00 5.94 10.83
C THR A 232 5.82 6.39 9.96
N VAL A 233 6.06 6.61 8.67
CA VAL A 233 5.07 7.05 7.66
C VAL A 233 4.88 6.04 6.52
N MET A 234 5.70 4.98 6.51
CA MET A 234 5.45 3.75 5.76
C MET A 234 5.98 2.57 6.56
N TRP A 235 5.26 1.47 6.56
CA TRP A 235 5.66 0.23 7.23
C TRP A 235 5.25 -0.99 6.42
N THR A 236 5.93 -2.10 6.65
CA THR A 236 5.51 -3.43 6.22
C THR A 236 5.22 -4.30 7.44
N SER A 237 4.43 -5.35 7.26
CA SER A 237 4.17 -6.32 8.30
C SER A 237 4.05 -7.72 7.74
N GLU A 238 4.40 -8.71 8.55
CA GLU A 238 4.16 -10.12 8.24
C GLU A 238 3.35 -10.73 9.39
N ASN A 239 2.40 -11.60 9.09
CA ASN A 239 1.68 -12.38 10.10
C ASN A 239 2.28 -13.79 10.22
N GLU A 240 1.90 -14.52 11.27
CA GLU A 240 2.47 -15.85 11.56
C GLU A 240 2.14 -16.90 10.47
N ALA A 241 1.10 -16.65 9.67
CA ALA A 241 0.73 -17.48 8.52
C ALA A 241 1.50 -17.10 7.24
N GLY A 242 2.46 -16.18 7.33
CA GLY A 242 3.24 -15.67 6.20
C GLY A 242 2.53 -14.62 5.36
N GLY A 243 1.30 -14.21 5.71
CA GLY A 243 0.59 -13.14 5.02
C GLY A 243 1.32 -11.80 5.19
N ARG A 244 1.40 -11.02 4.12
CA ARG A 244 2.10 -9.74 4.06
C ARG A 244 1.12 -8.57 4.13
N GLY A 245 1.56 -7.46 4.71
CA GLY A 245 0.80 -6.23 4.70
C GLY A 245 1.67 -4.98 4.65
N PHE A 246 1.13 -3.87 4.16
CA PHE A 246 1.83 -2.59 4.23
C PHE A 246 0.87 -1.41 4.40
N GLY A 247 1.36 -0.35 5.05
CA GLY A 247 0.73 0.96 5.06
C GLY A 247 1.69 2.02 4.55
N PHE A 248 1.20 2.95 3.73
CA PHE A 248 1.94 4.08 3.19
C PHE A 248 1.09 5.34 3.33
N THR A 249 1.51 6.35 4.09
CA THR A 249 0.64 7.48 4.43
C THR A 249 0.67 8.63 3.41
N GLY A 250 1.66 8.65 2.52
CA GLY A 250 1.72 9.61 1.42
C GLY A 250 0.79 9.26 0.27
N GLY A 251 0.84 10.03 -0.82
CA GLY A 251 -0.05 9.88 -1.97
C GLY A 251 -1.27 10.80 -1.91
N HIS A 252 -1.23 11.89 -1.15
CA HIS A 252 -2.24 12.94 -1.25
C HIS A 252 -2.18 13.58 -2.63
N PHE A 253 -0.98 14.01 -3.03
CA PHE A 253 -0.73 14.65 -4.33
C PHE A 253 -0.42 13.62 -5.41
N HIS A 254 -1.20 13.60 -6.50
CA HIS A 254 -0.97 12.69 -7.62
C HIS A 254 0.40 12.89 -8.29
N ALA A 255 0.87 14.14 -8.34
CA ALA A 255 2.19 14.48 -8.88
C ALA A 255 3.36 13.83 -8.10
N SER A 256 3.14 13.37 -6.86
CA SER A 256 4.16 12.65 -6.09
C SER A 256 4.61 11.37 -6.80
N TRP A 257 3.75 10.76 -7.62
CA TRP A 257 4.09 9.57 -8.40
C TRP A 257 5.08 9.82 -9.52
N GLN A 258 5.44 11.07 -9.83
CA GLN A 258 6.58 11.39 -10.72
C GLN A 258 7.92 11.11 -10.05
N LYS A 259 8.00 11.24 -8.72
CA LYS A 259 9.23 11.00 -7.97
C LYS A 259 9.58 9.51 -8.05
N GLU A 260 10.68 9.21 -8.74
CA GLU A 260 11.06 7.82 -9.05
C GLU A 260 11.18 6.95 -7.80
N ASP A 261 11.91 7.40 -6.78
CA ASP A 261 12.18 6.60 -5.58
C ASP A 261 10.92 6.34 -4.76
N GLN A 262 10.03 7.32 -4.62
CA GLN A 262 8.73 7.14 -3.96
C GLN A 262 7.86 6.14 -4.75
N ARG A 263 7.76 6.29 -6.07
CA ARG A 263 7.00 5.38 -6.93
C ARG A 263 7.57 3.96 -6.88
N LYS A 264 8.90 3.81 -7.00
CA LYS A 264 9.60 2.53 -6.94
C LYS A 264 9.37 1.82 -5.62
N LEU A 265 9.42 2.55 -4.50
CA LEU A 265 9.15 2.01 -3.18
C LEU A 265 7.74 1.41 -3.07
N VAL A 266 6.72 2.12 -3.56
CA VAL A 266 5.33 1.63 -3.56
C VAL A 266 5.14 0.46 -4.53
N LEU A 267 5.74 0.51 -5.73
CA LEU A 267 5.71 -0.61 -6.68
C LEU A 267 6.38 -1.86 -6.12
N ASN A 268 7.54 -1.71 -5.46
CA ASN A 268 8.21 -2.79 -4.76
C ASN A 268 7.33 -3.37 -3.65
N ALA A 269 6.62 -2.53 -2.89
CA ALA A 269 5.67 -2.97 -1.86
C ALA A 269 4.50 -3.76 -2.45
N ILE A 270 3.94 -3.33 -3.58
CA ILE A 270 2.86 -4.04 -4.28
C ILE A 270 3.31 -5.43 -4.76
N VAL A 271 4.50 -5.53 -5.37
CA VAL A 271 5.10 -6.81 -5.81
C VAL A 271 5.39 -7.71 -4.61
N TRP A 272 6.03 -7.17 -3.57
CA TRP A 272 6.33 -7.90 -2.34
C TRP A 272 5.06 -8.42 -1.67
N LEU A 273 3.99 -7.63 -1.64
CA LEU A 273 2.71 -8.00 -1.04
C LEU A 273 2.11 -9.26 -1.68
N ALA A 274 2.29 -9.44 -2.99
CA ALA A 274 1.84 -10.61 -3.75
C ALA A 274 2.78 -11.80 -3.68
N HIS A 275 3.78 -11.78 -2.80
CA HIS A 275 4.83 -12.79 -2.68
C HIS A 275 5.69 -12.98 -3.94
N LEU A 276 5.74 -11.97 -4.80
CA LEU A 276 6.65 -11.93 -5.94
C LEU A 276 8.01 -11.40 -5.49
N GLU A 277 9.07 -11.84 -6.18
CA GLU A 277 10.43 -11.38 -5.87
C GLU A 277 10.63 -9.96 -6.39
N VAL A 278 10.98 -9.04 -5.49
CA VAL A 278 11.34 -7.67 -5.87
C VAL A 278 12.75 -7.70 -6.49
N PRO A 279 12.97 -7.21 -7.71
CA PRO A 279 14.30 -7.21 -8.31
C PRO A 279 15.34 -6.49 -7.45
N ALA A 280 16.62 -6.87 -7.55
CA ALA A 280 17.70 -6.19 -6.81
C ALA A 280 17.78 -4.68 -7.13
N SER A 281 17.43 -4.29 -8.36
CA SER A 281 17.32 -2.90 -8.81
C SER A 281 16.01 -2.20 -8.43
N GLY A 282 15.10 -2.91 -7.76
CA GLY A 282 13.70 -2.52 -7.64
C GLY A 282 12.93 -2.61 -8.97
N VAL A 283 11.62 -2.36 -8.90
CA VAL A 283 10.76 -2.24 -10.08
C VAL A 283 11.18 -1.00 -10.89
N VAL A 284 11.64 -1.23 -12.11
CA VAL A 284 12.02 -0.16 -13.03
C VAL A 284 10.76 0.40 -13.70
N SER A 285 10.55 1.71 -13.62
CA SER A 285 9.41 2.39 -14.25
C SER A 285 9.76 3.82 -14.64
N SER A 286 9.17 4.30 -15.73
CA SER A 286 9.26 5.69 -16.16
C SER A 286 7.86 6.27 -16.35
N VAL A 287 7.66 7.49 -15.87
CA VAL A 287 6.37 8.18 -15.87
C VAL A 287 6.58 9.60 -16.39
N SER A 288 5.96 9.91 -17.52
CA SER A 288 5.97 11.24 -18.14
C SER A 288 4.87 12.14 -17.56
N ASP A 289 4.96 13.45 -17.81
CA ASP A 289 3.90 14.41 -17.48
C ASP A 289 2.56 14.02 -18.11
N ALA A 290 2.58 13.53 -19.37
CA ALA A 290 1.39 13.05 -20.06
C ALA A 290 0.75 11.83 -19.36
N ALA A 291 1.56 10.96 -18.74
CA ALA A 291 1.04 9.82 -17.98
C ALA A 291 0.40 10.25 -16.65
N ILE A 292 0.87 11.34 -16.05
CA ILE A 292 0.32 11.92 -14.80
C ILE A 292 -0.96 12.71 -15.07
N ALA A 293 -1.03 13.38 -16.21
CA ALA A 293 -2.24 14.10 -16.63
C ALA A 293 -3.35 13.15 -17.11
N ALA A 294 -3.01 11.90 -17.47
CA ALA A 294 -3.96 10.92 -17.94
C ALA A 294 -4.83 10.37 -16.80
N ASN A 295 -6.09 10.09 -17.10
CA ASN A 295 -7.04 9.42 -16.19
C ASN A 295 -7.37 10.15 -14.89
N LEU A 296 -7.01 11.44 -14.77
CA LEU A 296 -7.45 12.28 -13.66
C LEU A 296 -8.97 12.30 -13.57
N ASP A 297 -9.50 12.33 -12.35
CA ASP A 297 -10.92 12.42 -12.12
C ASP A 297 -11.45 13.79 -12.58
N PRO A 298 -12.67 13.85 -13.14
CA PRO A 298 -13.31 15.12 -13.50
C PRO A 298 -13.74 15.87 -12.22
N LYS A 299 -12.81 16.60 -11.61
CA LYS A 299 -13.01 17.38 -10.39
C LYS A 299 -13.13 18.86 -10.70
N SER A 300 -14.09 19.53 -10.06
CA SER A 300 -14.20 20.98 -10.15
C SER A 300 -13.09 21.64 -9.33
N ALA A 301 -12.54 22.74 -9.85
CA ALA A 301 -11.62 23.57 -9.06
C ALA A 301 -12.35 24.04 -7.78
N PRO A 302 -11.66 24.10 -6.64
CA PRO A 302 -12.26 24.60 -5.42
C PRO A 302 -12.82 26.01 -5.67
N LYS A 303 -14.10 26.23 -5.32
CA LYS A 303 -14.70 27.57 -5.38
C LYS A 303 -13.82 28.50 -4.56
N LYS A 304 -13.33 29.59 -5.17
CA LYS A 304 -12.69 30.68 -4.41
C LYS A 304 -13.67 31.08 -3.29
N LYS A 305 -13.24 30.98 -2.04
CA LYS A 305 -14.03 31.53 -0.92
C LYS A 305 -14.16 33.03 -1.18
N SER A 306 -15.39 33.48 -1.42
CA SER A 306 -15.77 34.90 -1.44
C SER A 306 -15.69 35.47 -0.04
#